data_AF-T5AMD0-F1
#
_entry.id   AF-T5AMD0-F1
#
_cell.length_a   1.000
_cell.length_b   1.000
_cell.length_c   1.000
_cell.angle_alpha   90.00
_cell.angle_beta   90.00
_cell.angle_gamma   90.00
#
_symmetry.space_group_name_H-M   'P 1'
#
loop_
_entity.id
_entity.type
_entity.pdbx_description
1 polymer ?
#
loop_
_entity_poly.entity_id
_entity_poly.type
_entity_poly.pdbx_seq_one_letter_code
_entity_poly.pdbx_strand_id
1 'polypeptide(L)'
;MALAAYRNILRATRIAFRGDAPVLAAAQGQVRNEFRQKSSLDSSSADAQAAIQHAQQVAKILRENVVQGRKSQGRDDTYSQ
;
A
#
# COMPACT_ATOMS: atom_id res chain seq x y z
N MET A 1 1.68 15.46 7.17
CA MET A 1 2.39 14.36 6.46
C MET A 1 1.75 12.98 6.72
N ALA A 2 1.40 12.64 7.96
CA ALA A 2 0.76 11.35 8.30
C ALA A 2 -0.54 11.03 7.51
N LEU A 3 -1.43 12.01 7.36
CA LEU A 3 -2.69 11.81 6.62
C LEU A 3 -2.47 11.46 5.14
N ALA A 4 -1.44 12.04 4.52
CA ALA A 4 -1.10 11.74 3.14
C ALA A 4 -0.61 10.30 3.00
N ALA A 5 0.27 9.84 3.89
CA ALA A 5 0.74 8.46 3.93
C ALA A 5 -0.41 7.48 4.18
N TYR A 6 -1.31 7.78 5.11
CA TYR A 6 -2.50 6.98 5.39
C TYR A 6 -3.41 6.83 4.16
N ARG A 7 -3.73 7.93 3.48
CA ARG A 7 -4.51 7.90 2.23
C ARG A 7 -3.80 7.11 1.14
N ASN A 8 -2.48 7.23 1.08
CA ASN A 8 -1.68 6.61 0.04
C ASN A 8 -1.65 5.07 0.17
N ILE A 9 -1.45 4.55 1.38
CA ILE A 9 -1.46 3.11 1.63
C ILE A 9 -2.86 2.51 1.43
N LEU A 10 -3.93 3.20 1.84
CA LEU A 10 -5.30 2.73 1.60
C LEU A 10 -5.66 2.65 0.12
N ARG A 11 -5.16 3.58 -0.69
CA ARG A 11 -5.31 3.51 -2.15
C ARG A 11 -4.51 2.33 -2.71
N ALA A 12 -3.29 2.12 -2.23
CA ALA A 12 -2.44 1.01 -2.68
C ALA A 12 -3.05 -0.35 -2.34
N THR A 13 -3.56 -0.56 -1.11
CA THR A 13 -4.24 -1.81 -0.72
C THR A 13 -5.48 -2.07 -1.55
N ARG A 14 -6.29 -1.04 -1.85
CA ARG A 14 -7.46 -1.18 -2.73
C ARG A 14 -7.12 -1.62 -4.14
N ILE A 15 -6.03 -1.08 -4.71
CA ILE A 15 -5.56 -1.50 -6.03
C ILE A 15 -4.99 -2.91 -5.96
N ALA A 16 -4.26 -3.22 -4.90
CA ALA A 16 -3.55 -4.47 -4.75
C ALA A 16 -4.44 -5.69 -4.58
N PHE A 17 -5.45 -5.56 -3.73
CA PHE A 17 -6.38 -6.63 -3.40
C PHE A 17 -7.70 -6.47 -4.15
N ARG A 18 -7.66 -5.85 -5.34
CA ARG A 18 -8.86 -5.70 -6.18
C ARG A 18 -9.34 -7.08 -6.63
N GLY A 19 -10.48 -7.51 -6.10
CA GLY A 19 -11.06 -8.84 -6.37
C GLY A 19 -10.96 -9.78 -5.16
N ASP A 20 -10.22 -9.41 -4.13
CA ASP A 20 -10.08 -10.15 -2.87
C ASP A 20 -10.60 -9.30 -1.71
N ALA A 21 -11.92 -9.32 -1.53
CA ALA A 21 -12.60 -8.50 -0.51
C ALA A 21 -12.20 -8.86 0.93
N PRO A 22 -12.05 -10.14 1.33
CA PRO A 22 -11.58 -10.51 2.66
C PRO A 22 -10.18 -9.97 2.97
N VAL A 23 -9.21 -10.14 2.05
CA VAL A 23 -7.84 -9.65 2.26
C VAL A 23 -7.80 -8.12 2.26
N LEU A 24 -8.57 -7.46 1.39
CA LEU A 24 -8.71 -6.01 1.40
C LEU A 24 -9.22 -5.49 2.75
N ALA A 25 -10.26 -6.11 3.31
CA ALA A 25 -10.82 -5.71 4.60
C ALA A 25 -9.81 -5.89 5.74
N ALA A 26 -9.11 -7.02 5.78
CA ALA A 26 -8.06 -7.28 6.76
C ALA A 26 -6.92 -6.25 6.66
N ALA A 27 -6.42 -5.99 5.45
CA ALA A 27 -5.35 -5.01 5.22
C ALA A 27 -5.76 -3.60 5.64
N GLN A 28 -6.99 -3.17 5.32
CA GLN A 28 -7.51 -1.87 5.77
C GLN A 28 -7.65 -1.79 7.29
N GLY A 29 -8.07 -2.88 7.95
CA GLY A 29 -8.13 -2.99 9.39
C GLY A 29 -6.75 -2.83 10.04
N GLN A 30 -5.74 -3.53 9.53
CA GLN A 30 -4.37 -3.44 10.03
C GLN A 30 -3.81 -2.02 9.88
N VAL A 31 -3.96 -1.39 8.70
CA VAL A 31 -3.52 0.00 8.48
C VAL A 31 -4.17 0.94 9.48
N ARG A 32 -5.48 0.82 9.73
CA ARG A 32 -6.18 1.65 10.72
C ARG A 32 -5.64 1.43 12.13
N ASN A 33 -5.39 0.19 12.51
CA ASN A 33 -4.90 -0.16 13.84
C ASN A 33 -3.48 0.39 14.06
N GLU A 34 -2.57 0.24 13.10
CA GLU A 34 -1.21 0.77 13.22
C GLU A 34 -1.19 2.29 13.34
N PHE A 35 -1.98 3.01 12.54
CA PHE A 35 -2.07 4.46 12.63
C PHE A 35 -2.70 4.94 13.94
N ARG A 36 -3.67 4.18 14.49
CA ARG A 36 -4.27 4.47 15.81
C ARG A 36 -3.30 4.21 16.95
N GLN A 37 -2.57 3.09 16.92
CA GLN A 37 -1.56 2.77 17.94
C GLN A 37 -0.47 3.84 18.02
N LYS A 38 -0.16 4.47 16.89
CA LYS A 38 0.85 5.52 16.78
C LYS A 38 0.28 6.93 16.80
N SER A 39 -1.04 7.11 17.01
CA SER A 39 -1.64 8.45 16.96
C SER A 39 -1.32 9.32 18.18
N SER A 40 -0.86 8.71 19.28
CA SER A 40 -0.39 9.41 20.47
C SER A 40 1.08 9.83 20.39
N LEU A 41 1.82 9.42 19.35
CA LEU A 41 3.20 9.85 19.16
C LEU A 41 3.24 11.32 18.75
N ASP A 42 4.24 12.05 19.25
CA ASP A 42 4.52 13.40 18.78
C ASP A 42 4.83 13.34 17.27
N SER A 43 4.18 14.21 16.50
CA SER A 43 4.36 14.33 15.06
C SER A 43 5.80 14.68 14.66
N SER A 44 6.57 15.28 15.57
CA SER A 44 7.98 15.63 15.39
C SER A 44 8.94 14.54 15.83
N SER A 45 8.45 13.45 16.46
CA SER A 45 9.28 12.33 16.87
C SER A 45 9.85 11.58 15.67
N ALA A 46 11.07 11.06 15.83
CA ALA A 46 11.69 10.18 14.85
C ALA A 46 10.82 8.95 14.57
N ASP A 47 10.12 8.43 15.59
CA ASP A 47 9.23 7.27 15.47
C ASP A 47 8.02 7.55 14.59
N ALA A 48 7.42 8.74 14.68
CA ALA A 48 6.32 9.14 13.80
C ALA A 48 6.79 9.26 12.35
N GLN A 49 7.98 9.83 12.12
CA GLN A 49 8.56 9.95 10.78
C GLN A 49 8.91 8.58 10.18
N ALA A 50 9.51 7.68 10.98
CA ALA A 50 9.80 6.31 10.58
C ALA A 50 8.51 5.54 10.25
N ALA A 51 7.46 5.69 11.03
CA ALA A 51 6.16 5.07 10.76
C ALA A 51 5.53 5.58 9.45
N ILE A 52 5.64 6.88 9.17
CA ILE A 52 5.17 7.49 7.93
C ILE A 52 5.96 6.94 6.73
N GLN A 53 7.29 6.87 6.84
CA GLN A 53 8.14 6.32 5.78
C GLN A 53 7.85 4.84 5.52
N HIS A 54 7.68 4.05 6.58
CA HIS A 54 7.29 2.64 6.48
C HIS A 54 5.97 2.49 5.70
N ALA A 55 4.94 3.26 6.05
CA ALA A 55 3.66 3.22 5.34
C ALA A 55 3.80 3.60 3.84
N GLN A 56 4.68 4.54 3.51
CA GLN A 56 4.97 4.91 2.12
C GLN A 56 5.69 3.78 1.36
N GLN A 57 6.65 3.10 1.99
CA GLN A 57 7.35 1.95 1.41
C GLN A 57 6.41 0.79 1.15
N VAL A 58 5.56 0.43 2.12
CA VAL A 58 4.52 -0.59 1.93
C VAL A 58 3.61 -0.23 0.76
N ALA A 59 3.17 1.03 0.68
CA ALA A 59 2.33 1.48 -0.42
C ALA A 59 3.04 1.40 -1.80
N LYS A 60 4.36 1.60 -1.84
CA LYS A 60 5.18 1.43 -3.05
C LYS A 60 5.24 -0.05 -3.46
N ILE A 61 5.59 -0.93 -2.53
CA ILE A 61 5.66 -2.39 -2.74
C ILE A 61 4.32 -2.93 -3.24
N LEU A 62 3.22 -2.55 -2.60
CA LEU A 62 1.88 -2.96 -3.02
C LEU A 62 1.57 -2.52 -4.46
N ARG A 63 1.95 -1.31 -4.86
CA ARG A 63 1.71 -0.86 -6.25
C ARG A 63 2.61 -1.58 -7.25
N GLU A 64 3.88 -1.74 -6.94
CA GLU A 64 4.86 -2.38 -7.84
C GLU A 64 4.53 -3.85 -8.06
N ASN A 65 4.26 -4.59 -6.98
CA ASN A 65 3.93 -6.02 -7.07
C ASN A 65 2.61 -6.27 -7.80
N VAL A 66 1.67 -5.31 -7.77
CA VAL A 66 0.37 -5.44 -8.44
C VAL A 66 0.46 -5.05 -9.91
N VAL A 67 1.26 -4.04 -10.23
CA VAL A 67 1.59 -3.73 -11.62
C VAL A 67 2.32 -4.91 -12.27
N GLN A 68 3.15 -5.65 -11.52
CA GLN A 68 3.75 -6.90 -12.00
C GLN A 68 2.72 -8.03 -12.14
N GLY A 69 1.87 -8.25 -11.13
CA GLY A 69 0.80 -9.26 -11.19
C GLY A 69 -0.26 -9.01 -12.28
N ARG A 70 -0.41 -7.77 -12.75
CA ARG A 70 -1.26 -7.42 -13.91
C ARG A 70 -0.52 -7.35 -15.25
N LYS A 71 0.82 -7.40 -15.28
CA LYS A 71 1.61 -7.20 -16.52
C LYS A 71 1.79 -8.42 -17.43
N SER A 72 1.00 -9.47 -17.26
CA SER A 72 1.06 -10.67 -18.12
C SER A 72 -0.26 -11.00 -18.83
N GLN A 73 -1.04 -9.99 -19.21
CA GLN A 73 -2.14 -10.14 -20.18
C GLN A 73 -2.07 -9.00 -21.20
N GLY A 74 -1.09 -9.05 -22.11
CA GLY A 74 -1.03 -8.08 -23.21
C GLY A 74 0.37 -7.67 -23.66
N ARG A 75 1.30 -8.61 -23.75
CA ARG A 75 2.39 -8.46 -24.71
C ARG A 75 2.37 -9.70 -25.59
N ASP A 76 1.68 -9.54 -26.72
CA ASP A 76 1.75 -10.45 -27.85
C ASP A 76 3.21 -10.50 -28.31
N ASP A 77 3.97 -11.44 -27.75
CA ASP A 77 5.27 -11.84 -28.30
C ASP A 77 5.00 -12.70 -29.54
N THR A 78 4.42 -12.09 -30.58
CA THR A 78 4.34 -12.73 -31.91
C THR A 78 5.63 -12.39 -32.65
N TYR A 79 6.56 -13.33 -32.67
CA TYR A 79 7.71 -13.28 -33.57
C TYR A 79 7.17 -13.56 -34.98
N SER A 80 7.06 -12.53 -35.82
CA SER A 80 6.90 -12.75 -37.26
C SER A 80 8.23 -13.26 -37.81
N GLN A 81 8.18 -14.44 -38.43
CA GLN A 81 9.27 -15.04 -39.19
C GLN A 81 9.67 -14.20 -40.40
#